data_AF-A4FWV0-F1
#
_entry.id   AF-A4FWV0-F1
#
_cell.length_a   1.000
_cell.length_b   1.000
_cell.length_c   1.000
_cell.angle_alpha   90.00
_cell.angle_beta   90.00
_cell.angle_gamma   90.00
#
_symmetry.space_group_name_H-M   'P 1'
#
loop_
_entity.id
_entity.type
_entity.pdbx_description
1 polymer ?
#
loop_
_entity_poly.entity_id
_entity_poly.type
_entity_poly.pdbx_seq_one_letter_code
_entity_poly.pdbx_strand_id
1 'polypeptide(L)'
;MILKKIIALLSVLTLFSGCIGNDYSSVELVENSPYPEFIYLNKDMLKIVANKTSEEPVSDYFFVIFDGTYIDKNNYSKLAVKTPLWRFGSLFVNNDIKTKNGLILLNSDYVGSPDLKYNTPLNYNDIIIYNKNYGIFIEIGQEYTSAEIITENLPVNKYFMENIKNISGKYIINREIIEKEDILIGNYVLEGGIPIGDMNNSVFDMNITPKS
;
A
#
# COMPACT_ATOMS: atom_id res chain seq x y z
N MET A 1 -15.35 -21.41 -34.45
CA MET A 1 -15.67 -20.01 -34.07
C MET A 1 -15.30 -19.69 -32.62
N ILE A 2 -15.53 -20.62 -31.67
CA ILE A 2 -15.19 -20.48 -30.23
C ILE A 2 -13.68 -20.35 -29.99
N LEU A 3 -12.86 -21.19 -30.63
CA LEU A 3 -11.40 -21.17 -30.47
C LEU A 3 -10.75 -19.83 -30.88
N LYS A 4 -11.26 -19.18 -31.95
CA LYS A 4 -10.80 -17.85 -32.37
C LYS A 4 -11.17 -16.75 -31.37
N LYS A 5 -12.32 -16.87 -30.68
CA LYS A 5 -12.73 -15.93 -29.61
C LYS A 5 -11.88 -16.10 -28.35
N ILE A 6 -11.56 -17.34 -27.97
CA ILE A 6 -10.68 -17.63 -26.82
C ILE A 6 -9.25 -17.14 -27.09
N ILE A 7 -8.72 -17.41 -28.29
CA ILE A 7 -7.39 -16.91 -28.69
C ILE A 7 -7.38 -15.38 -28.75
N ALA A 8 -8.44 -14.73 -29.26
CA ALA A 8 -8.56 -13.27 -29.24
C ALA A 8 -8.65 -12.69 -27.82
N LEU A 9 -9.37 -13.34 -26.90
CA LEU A 9 -9.47 -12.94 -25.50
C LEU A 9 -8.12 -13.11 -24.78
N LEU A 10 -7.43 -14.23 -24.99
CA LEU A 10 -6.07 -14.45 -24.48
C LEU A 10 -5.06 -13.47 -25.08
N SER A 11 -5.15 -13.17 -26.38
CA SER A 11 -4.24 -12.22 -27.02
C SER A 11 -4.51 -10.78 -26.57
N VAL A 12 -5.76 -10.39 -26.28
CA VAL A 12 -6.08 -9.12 -25.62
C VAL A 12 -5.52 -9.09 -24.20
N LEU A 13 -5.68 -10.16 -23.42
CA LEU A 13 -5.08 -10.28 -22.07
C LEU A 13 -3.54 -10.21 -22.12
N THR A 14 -2.89 -10.77 -23.14
CA THR A 14 -1.43 -10.71 -23.30
C THR A 14 -0.92 -9.39 -23.89
N LEU A 15 -1.74 -8.68 -24.67
CA LEU A 15 -1.41 -7.34 -25.17
C LEU A 15 -1.50 -6.29 -24.07
N PHE A 16 -2.39 -6.49 -23.08
CA PHE A 16 -2.37 -5.72 -21.84
C PHE A 16 -1.26 -6.17 -20.90
N SER A 17 -0.78 -7.43 -20.97
CA SER A 17 0.35 -7.91 -20.16
C SER A 17 1.74 -7.40 -20.57
N GLY A 18 1.86 -6.79 -21.75
CA GLY A 18 3.11 -6.19 -22.24
C GLY A 18 3.53 -4.89 -21.56
N CYS A 19 2.70 -4.32 -20.68
CA CYS A 19 3.00 -3.11 -19.89
C CYS A 19 2.55 -3.26 -18.41
N ILE A 20 2.48 -4.48 -17.87
CA ILE A 20 2.07 -4.72 -16.46
C ILE A 20 3.30 -4.66 -15.57
N GLY A 21 3.73 -3.44 -15.37
CA GLY A 21 4.81 -3.03 -14.49
C GLY A 21 4.77 -1.51 -14.45
N ASN A 22 3.60 -0.95 -14.13
CA ASN A 22 3.57 0.45 -13.77
C ASN A 22 4.18 0.51 -12.38
N ASP A 23 5.46 0.84 -12.31
CA ASP A 23 6.11 1.26 -11.07
C ASP A 23 5.48 2.60 -10.68
N TYR A 24 4.31 2.51 -10.05
CA TYR A 24 3.57 3.67 -9.58
C TYR A 24 4.40 4.32 -8.48
N SER A 25 4.64 5.62 -8.62
CA SER A 25 5.26 6.35 -7.51
C SER A 25 4.36 6.29 -6.28
N SER A 26 4.97 6.30 -5.11
CA SER A 26 4.28 6.48 -3.82
C SER A 26 3.27 7.63 -3.86
N VAL A 27 3.65 8.75 -4.52
CA VAL A 27 2.80 9.93 -4.74
C VAL A 27 1.53 9.58 -5.50
N GLU A 28 1.68 8.90 -6.64
CA GLU A 28 0.54 8.50 -7.47
C GLU A 28 -0.41 7.55 -6.72
N LEU A 29 0.14 6.66 -5.90
CA LEU A 29 -0.65 5.73 -5.08
C LEU A 29 -1.46 6.47 -4.02
N VAL A 30 -0.88 7.48 -3.36
CA VAL A 30 -1.59 8.32 -2.39
C VAL A 30 -2.71 9.09 -3.07
N GLU A 31 -2.44 9.80 -4.15
CA GLU A 31 -3.43 10.63 -4.86
C GLU A 31 -4.63 9.84 -5.38
N ASN A 32 -4.42 8.58 -5.75
CA ASN A 32 -5.46 7.71 -6.31
C ASN A 32 -6.16 6.81 -5.28
N SER A 33 -5.85 6.94 -3.99
CA SER A 33 -6.53 6.17 -2.95
C SER A 33 -8.04 6.47 -2.91
N PRO A 34 -8.90 5.45 -2.79
CA PRO A 34 -10.35 5.63 -2.58
C PRO A 34 -10.72 5.92 -1.11
N TYR A 35 -9.72 6.00 -0.23
CA TYR A 35 -9.88 6.17 1.21
C TYR A 35 -8.99 7.33 1.72
N PRO A 36 -9.51 8.18 2.63
CA PRO A 36 -8.70 9.24 3.26
C PRO A 36 -7.56 8.72 4.13
N GLU A 37 -7.76 7.59 4.81
CA GLU A 37 -6.78 6.93 5.66
C GLU A 37 -6.74 5.45 5.26
N PHE A 38 -5.57 4.94 4.91
CA PHE A 38 -5.46 3.65 4.25
C PHE A 38 -4.15 2.93 4.48
N ILE A 39 -4.17 1.64 4.18
CA ILE A 39 -2.97 0.83 3.96
C ILE A 39 -2.98 0.41 2.50
N TYR A 40 -1.90 0.66 1.77
CA TYR A 40 -1.68 0.11 0.43
C TYR A 40 -0.63 -0.97 0.50
N LEU A 41 -0.87 -2.06 -0.22
CA LEU A 41 0.07 -3.14 -0.45
C LEU A 41 0.27 -3.29 -1.96
N ASN A 42 1.52 -3.29 -2.43
CA ASN A 42 1.78 -3.63 -3.83
C ASN A 42 1.51 -5.13 -4.09
N LYS A 43 1.59 -5.55 -5.36
CA LYS A 43 1.34 -6.95 -5.76
C LYS A 43 2.20 -7.96 -4.99
N ASP A 44 3.47 -7.64 -4.73
CA ASP A 44 4.43 -8.56 -4.13
C ASP A 44 4.13 -8.74 -2.65
N MET A 45 3.74 -7.65 -1.97
CA MET A 45 3.25 -7.71 -0.59
C MET A 45 1.92 -8.44 -0.49
N LEU A 46 0.99 -8.20 -1.42
CA LEU A 46 -0.27 -8.93 -1.50
C LEU A 46 -0.03 -10.44 -1.63
N LYS A 47 0.92 -10.84 -2.49
CA LYS A 47 1.32 -12.24 -2.66
C LYS A 47 1.83 -12.84 -1.35
N ILE A 48 2.72 -12.14 -0.65
CA ILE A 48 3.27 -12.62 0.62
C ILE A 48 2.16 -12.77 1.67
N VAL A 49 1.26 -11.80 1.80
CA VAL A 49 0.12 -11.88 2.72
C VAL A 49 -0.77 -13.08 2.38
N ALA A 50 -1.20 -13.19 1.12
CA ALA A 50 -2.09 -14.25 0.66
C ALA A 50 -1.50 -15.64 0.93
N ASN A 51 -0.24 -15.86 0.57
CA ASN A 51 0.45 -17.15 0.76
C ASN A 51 0.68 -17.53 2.22
N LYS A 52 0.71 -16.56 3.15
CA LYS A 52 0.77 -16.85 4.59
C LYS A 52 -0.59 -17.20 5.17
N THR A 53 -1.66 -16.64 4.61
CA THR A 53 -3.03 -16.86 5.09
C THR A 53 -3.72 -18.05 4.45
N SER A 54 -3.24 -18.52 3.30
CA SER A 54 -3.80 -19.66 2.58
C SER A 54 -3.24 -20.99 3.08
N GLU A 55 -4.05 -22.03 3.03
CA GLU A 55 -3.63 -23.40 3.36
C GLU A 55 -2.59 -23.94 2.35
N GLU A 56 -2.68 -23.49 1.09
CA GLU A 56 -1.76 -23.81 0.02
C GLU A 56 -1.21 -22.55 -0.64
N PRO A 57 0.04 -22.56 -1.15
CA PRO A 57 0.60 -21.42 -1.89
C PRO A 57 -0.26 -21.06 -3.09
N VAL A 58 -0.67 -19.80 -3.16
CA VAL A 58 -1.38 -19.23 -4.30
C VAL A 58 -0.40 -19.05 -5.45
N SER A 59 -0.79 -19.52 -6.64
CA SER A 59 0.04 -19.43 -7.83
C SER A 59 0.36 -17.99 -8.21
N ASP A 60 1.62 -17.74 -8.59
CA ASP A 60 2.10 -16.43 -9.08
C ASP A 60 1.23 -15.86 -10.21
N TYR A 61 0.67 -16.73 -11.06
CA TYR A 61 -0.22 -16.32 -12.16
C TYR A 61 -1.50 -15.62 -11.67
N PHE A 62 -1.96 -15.92 -10.46
CA PHE A 62 -3.09 -15.23 -9.86
C PHE A 62 -2.78 -13.76 -9.58
N PHE A 63 -1.53 -13.43 -9.25
CA PHE A 63 -1.13 -12.07 -8.90
C PHE A 63 -0.77 -11.19 -10.10
N VAL A 64 -0.55 -11.77 -11.29
CA VAL A 64 -0.22 -11.03 -12.52
C VAL A 64 -1.29 -9.99 -12.88
N ILE A 65 -2.53 -10.20 -12.45
CA ILE A 65 -3.64 -9.31 -12.75
C ILE A 65 -3.83 -8.20 -11.71
N PHE A 66 -3.03 -8.16 -10.63
CA PHE A 66 -3.14 -7.14 -9.58
C PHE A 66 -1.92 -6.23 -9.60
N ASP A 67 -2.18 -4.92 -9.51
CA ASP A 67 -1.13 -3.92 -9.30
C ASP A 67 -0.88 -3.72 -7.80
N GLY A 68 -1.95 -3.79 -6.99
CA GLY A 68 -1.91 -3.66 -5.53
C GLY A 68 -3.31 -3.54 -4.94
N THR A 69 -3.38 -3.36 -3.62
CA THR A 69 -4.64 -3.29 -2.87
C THR A 69 -4.60 -2.20 -1.82
N TYR A 70 -5.66 -1.38 -1.78
CA TYR A 70 -5.94 -0.45 -0.69
C TYR A 70 -6.87 -1.11 0.33
N ILE A 71 -6.61 -0.85 1.60
CA ILE A 71 -7.38 -1.30 2.77
C ILE A 71 -7.80 -0.05 3.53
N ASP A 72 -9.10 0.07 3.83
CA ASP A 72 -9.60 1.16 4.67
C ASP A 72 -9.11 0.95 6.11
N LYS A 73 -8.34 1.91 6.64
CA LYS A 73 -7.79 1.82 7.99
C LYS A 73 -8.88 1.88 9.08
N ASN A 74 -10.04 2.44 8.76
CA ASN A 74 -11.18 2.50 9.67
C ASN A 74 -12.06 1.24 9.59
N ASN A 75 -11.93 0.44 8.52
CA ASN A 75 -12.66 -0.81 8.36
C ASN A 75 -11.93 -1.78 7.41
N TYR A 76 -11.15 -2.69 8.00
CA TYR A 76 -10.34 -3.69 7.31
C TYR A 76 -11.11 -4.65 6.38
N SER A 77 -12.44 -4.75 6.53
CA SER A 77 -13.25 -5.55 5.59
C SER A 77 -13.46 -4.88 4.23
N LYS A 78 -13.19 -3.56 4.15
CA LYS A 78 -13.32 -2.76 2.93
C LYS A 78 -12.01 -2.70 2.18
N LEU A 79 -12.02 -3.22 0.96
CA LEU A 79 -10.83 -3.34 0.12
C LEU A 79 -11.07 -2.69 -1.24
N ALA A 80 -10.01 -2.14 -1.84
CA ALA A 80 -10.02 -1.70 -3.22
C ALA A 80 -8.81 -2.27 -3.94
N VAL A 81 -9.07 -3.17 -4.89
CA VAL A 81 -8.04 -3.85 -5.65
C VAL A 81 -7.75 -3.05 -6.91
N LYS A 82 -6.51 -2.60 -7.07
CA LYS A 82 -6.01 -1.94 -8.27
C LYS A 82 -5.62 -3.00 -9.29
N THR A 83 -6.24 -2.94 -10.46
CA THR A 83 -6.03 -3.96 -11.50
C THR A 83 -6.34 -3.40 -12.88
N PRO A 84 -5.56 -3.73 -13.93
CA PRO A 84 -5.91 -3.41 -15.30
C PRO A 84 -7.24 -4.07 -15.74
N LEU A 85 -7.68 -5.14 -15.06
CA LEU A 85 -8.92 -5.86 -15.38
C LEU A 85 -10.18 -5.22 -14.81
N TRP A 86 -10.08 -4.07 -14.12
CA TRP A 86 -11.22 -3.38 -13.52
C TRP A 86 -12.37 -3.12 -14.51
N ARG A 87 -12.06 -2.91 -15.79
CA ARG A 87 -13.04 -2.71 -16.86
C ARG A 87 -13.98 -3.91 -17.03
N PHE A 88 -13.47 -5.11 -16.77
CA PHE A 88 -14.25 -6.35 -16.77
C PHE A 88 -14.98 -6.60 -15.47
N GLY A 89 -14.67 -5.86 -14.39
CA GLY A 89 -15.36 -6.05 -13.12
C GLY A 89 -16.85 -5.70 -13.20
N SER A 90 -17.29 -4.95 -14.23
CA SER A 90 -18.71 -4.77 -14.59
C SER A 90 -19.48 -6.10 -14.77
N LEU A 91 -18.79 -7.18 -15.12
CA LEU A 91 -19.36 -8.54 -15.27
C LEU A 91 -19.64 -9.22 -13.92
N PHE A 92 -19.04 -8.73 -12.84
CA PHE A 92 -19.09 -9.31 -11.50
C PHE A 92 -19.70 -8.34 -10.46
N VAL A 93 -20.31 -7.24 -10.92
CA VAL A 93 -20.91 -6.23 -10.04
C VAL A 93 -22.12 -6.82 -9.32
N ASN A 94 -22.12 -6.67 -8.01
CA ASN A 94 -23.25 -6.89 -7.13
C ASN A 94 -23.25 -5.78 -6.05
N ASN A 95 -24.08 -5.88 -5.02
CA ASN A 95 -24.14 -4.84 -3.98
C ASN A 95 -22.80 -4.64 -3.25
N ASP A 96 -21.96 -5.68 -3.20
CA ASP A 96 -20.70 -5.74 -2.46
C ASP A 96 -19.48 -5.53 -3.37
N ILE A 97 -19.64 -5.53 -4.70
CA ILE A 97 -18.56 -5.39 -5.68
C ILE A 97 -18.88 -4.25 -6.62
N LYS A 98 -18.06 -3.20 -6.59
CA LYS A 98 -18.18 -2.02 -7.47
C LYS A 98 -16.89 -1.80 -8.25
N THR A 99 -16.97 -1.11 -9.38
CA THR A 99 -15.77 -0.79 -10.18
C THR A 99 -15.70 0.69 -10.52
N LYS A 100 -14.52 1.28 -10.38
CA LYS A 100 -14.28 2.70 -10.68
C LYS A 100 -12.79 2.97 -10.86
N ASN A 101 -12.42 3.78 -11.85
CA ASN A 101 -11.10 4.40 -12.00
C ASN A 101 -9.90 3.46 -11.77
N GLY A 102 -9.86 2.28 -12.39
CA GLY A 102 -8.73 1.35 -12.18
C GLY A 102 -8.88 0.39 -10.99
N LEU A 103 -9.98 0.50 -10.24
CA LEU A 103 -10.20 -0.23 -9.00
C LEU A 103 -11.43 -1.16 -9.09
N ILE A 104 -11.33 -2.30 -8.42
CA ILE A 104 -12.44 -3.15 -8.00
C ILE A 104 -12.60 -2.97 -6.49
N LEU A 105 -13.71 -2.37 -6.07
CA LEU A 105 -14.08 -2.12 -4.68
C LEU A 105 -14.83 -3.33 -4.14
N LEU A 106 -14.39 -3.89 -3.01
CA LEU A 106 -14.94 -5.07 -2.35
C LEU A 106 -15.44 -4.68 -0.95
N ASN A 107 -16.73 -4.93 -0.68
CA ASN A 107 -17.47 -4.48 0.50
C ASN A 107 -17.31 -2.98 0.76
N SER A 108 -17.02 -2.21 -0.29
CA SER A 108 -16.49 -0.88 -0.17
C SER A 108 -17.11 0.07 -1.17
N ASP A 109 -16.99 1.35 -0.84
CA ASP A 109 -17.37 2.48 -1.66
C ASP A 109 -16.20 3.46 -1.72
N TYR A 110 -16.28 4.40 -2.66
CA TYR A 110 -15.41 5.56 -2.60
C TYR A 110 -15.77 6.38 -1.36
N VAL A 111 -14.88 6.44 -0.38
CA VAL A 111 -15.12 7.12 0.90
C VAL A 111 -14.59 8.55 0.87
N GLY A 112 -13.50 8.80 0.12
CA GLY A 112 -12.89 10.12 -0.01
C GLY A 112 -11.44 10.03 -0.45
N SER A 113 -10.83 11.19 -0.74
CA SER A 113 -9.39 11.28 -1.04
C SER A 113 -8.59 11.59 0.22
N PRO A 114 -7.32 11.15 0.31
CA PRO A 114 -6.42 11.56 1.38
C PRO A 114 -6.08 13.05 1.30
N ASP A 115 -5.77 13.65 2.45
CA ASP A 115 -5.11 14.94 2.52
C ASP A 115 -3.67 14.78 2.04
N LEU A 116 -3.25 15.53 1.02
CA LEU A 116 -1.95 15.37 0.37
C LEU A 116 -0.80 16.05 1.13
N LYS A 117 -1.00 16.50 2.37
CA LYS A 117 0.04 17.14 3.20
C LYS A 117 1.35 16.37 3.28
N TYR A 118 1.30 15.03 3.31
CA TYR A 118 2.49 14.16 3.37
C TYR A 118 2.86 13.54 2.02
N ASN A 119 2.27 14.05 0.93
CA ASN A 119 2.47 13.58 -0.44
C ASN A 119 3.66 14.29 -1.11
N THR A 120 4.83 14.26 -0.47
CA THR A 120 6.10 14.73 -1.08
C THR A 120 6.69 13.63 -1.97
N PRO A 121 7.75 13.83 -2.77
CA PRO A 121 8.36 12.73 -3.53
C PRO A 121 8.96 11.71 -2.55
N LEU A 122 8.49 10.47 -2.59
CA LEU A 122 8.86 9.41 -1.63
C LEU A 122 9.41 8.21 -2.37
N ASN A 123 10.34 7.53 -1.72
CA ASN A 123 11.17 6.53 -2.36
C ASN A 123 10.56 5.12 -2.36
N TYR A 124 9.59 4.85 -1.48
CA TYR A 124 9.14 3.48 -1.17
C TYR A 124 7.64 3.28 -1.36
N ASN A 125 7.23 2.12 -1.88
CA ASN A 125 5.84 1.84 -2.24
C ASN A 125 5.39 0.37 -2.04
N ASP A 126 6.21 -0.50 -1.43
CA ASP A 126 5.78 -1.88 -1.15
C ASP A 126 4.59 -1.89 -0.19
N ILE A 127 4.71 -1.08 0.86
CA ILE A 127 3.65 -0.81 1.81
C ILE A 127 3.58 0.70 2.01
N ILE A 128 2.36 1.25 1.94
CA ILE A 128 2.09 2.63 2.31
C ILE A 128 1.04 2.62 3.41
N ILE A 129 1.29 3.35 4.48
CA ILE A 129 0.31 3.59 5.54
C ILE A 129 0.10 5.09 5.58
N TYR A 130 -1.10 5.51 5.22
CA TYR A 130 -1.43 6.91 5.13
C TYR A 130 -2.49 7.27 6.16
N ASN A 131 -2.23 8.34 6.89
CA ASN A 131 -3.08 8.85 7.94
C ASN A 131 -3.13 10.38 7.86
N LYS A 132 -4.14 11.00 8.48
CA LYS A 132 -4.22 12.46 8.62
C LYS A 132 -3.03 13.09 9.36
N ASN A 133 -2.30 12.31 10.17
CA ASN A 133 -1.18 12.81 10.98
C ASN A 133 0.21 12.45 10.42
N TYR A 134 0.29 11.45 9.54
CA TYR A 134 1.55 10.95 9.02
C TYR A 134 1.36 10.10 7.77
N GLY A 135 2.43 9.94 7.01
CA GLY A 135 2.59 8.86 6.04
C GLY A 135 3.80 7.98 6.41
N ILE A 136 3.68 6.67 6.21
CA ILE A 136 4.78 5.71 6.36
C ILE A 136 4.89 4.94 5.05
N PHE A 137 6.11 4.87 4.51
CA PHE A 137 6.41 4.30 3.21
C PHE A 137 7.53 3.29 3.38
N ILE A 138 7.30 2.05 2.97
CA ILE A 138 8.18 0.93 3.30
C ILE A 138 8.59 0.20 2.02
N GLU A 139 9.85 -0.19 1.95
CA GLU A 139 10.41 -1.10 0.96
C GLU A 139 11.02 -2.30 1.71
N ILE A 140 10.51 -3.50 1.43
CA ILE A 140 10.93 -4.73 2.09
C ILE A 140 11.98 -5.42 1.22
N GLY A 141 13.24 -5.24 1.60
CA GLY A 141 14.36 -5.98 1.04
C GLY A 141 14.57 -7.34 1.71
N GLN A 142 15.44 -8.15 1.12
CA GLN A 142 15.80 -9.48 1.65
C GLN A 142 16.62 -9.38 2.94
N GLU A 143 17.59 -8.46 2.98
CA GLU A 143 18.51 -8.28 4.11
C GLU A 143 18.07 -7.16 5.06
N TYR A 144 17.49 -6.09 4.49
CA TYR A 144 17.08 -4.89 5.22
C TYR A 144 15.73 -4.40 4.73
N THR A 145 14.97 -3.78 5.63
CA THR A 145 13.76 -3.04 5.28
C THR A 145 14.03 -1.55 5.42
N SER A 146 13.70 -0.78 4.39
CA SER A 146 13.77 0.68 4.42
C SER A 146 12.39 1.23 4.76
N ALA A 147 12.33 2.24 5.62
CA ALA A 147 11.09 2.93 5.97
C ALA A 147 11.31 4.43 5.99
N GLU A 148 10.39 5.17 5.38
CA GLU A 148 10.32 6.62 5.42
C GLU A 148 9.05 7.02 6.18
N ILE A 149 9.19 7.82 7.24
CA ILE A 149 8.07 8.36 8.02
C ILE A 149 8.03 9.85 7.80
N ILE A 150 6.87 10.36 7.38
CA ILE A 150 6.62 11.79 7.19
C ILE A 150 5.51 12.24 8.12
N THR A 151 5.73 13.34 8.84
CA THR A 151 4.74 13.93 9.73
C THR A 151 4.95 15.44 9.85
N GLU A 152 4.07 16.14 10.58
CA GLU A 152 4.22 17.57 10.85
C GLU A 152 5.47 17.85 11.70
N ASN A 153 6.14 18.97 11.42
CA ASN A 153 7.27 19.44 12.19
C ASN A 153 6.84 19.97 13.58
N LEU A 154 6.64 19.04 14.50
CA LEU A 154 6.33 19.32 15.90
C LEU A 154 7.44 18.76 16.82
N PRO A 155 7.79 19.44 17.92
CA PRO A 155 8.81 18.95 18.86
C PRO A 155 8.54 17.53 19.38
N VAL A 156 7.28 17.19 19.61
CA VAL A 156 6.85 15.84 20.06
C VAL A 156 7.10 14.77 19.00
N ASN A 157 6.83 15.07 17.73
CA ASN A 157 7.05 14.16 16.61
C ASN A 157 8.54 13.97 16.36
N LYS A 158 9.32 15.05 16.42
CA LYS A 158 10.78 15.00 16.34
C LYS A 158 11.37 14.12 17.44
N TYR A 159 10.96 14.34 18.69
CA TYR A 159 11.39 13.51 19.82
C TYR A 159 11.04 12.04 19.60
N PHE A 160 9.82 11.73 19.14
CA PHE A 160 9.42 10.37 18.81
C PHE A 160 10.33 9.76 17.74
N MET A 161 10.56 10.46 16.64
CA MET A 161 11.37 10.00 15.51
C MET A 161 12.84 9.78 15.88
N GLU A 162 13.38 10.60 16.79
CA GLU A 162 14.73 10.50 17.33
C GLU A 162 14.89 9.33 18.31
N ASN A 163 13.81 8.85 18.92
CA ASN A 163 13.87 7.90 20.05
C ASN A 163 13.18 6.56 19.80
N ILE A 164 12.40 6.42 18.71
CA ILE A 164 11.83 5.12 18.30
C ILE A 164 12.96 4.08 18.15
N LYS A 165 12.76 2.89 18.71
CA LYS A 165 13.78 1.81 18.72
C LYS A 165 13.54 0.74 17.66
N ASN A 166 12.28 0.50 17.34
CA ASN A 166 11.87 -0.49 16.36
C ASN A 166 10.64 0.03 15.60
N ILE A 167 10.48 -0.45 14.37
CA ILE A 167 9.26 -0.30 13.56
C ILE A 167 8.78 -1.71 13.27
N SER A 168 7.50 -2.00 13.54
CA SER A 168 6.94 -3.34 13.29
C SER A 168 7.72 -4.48 13.99
N GLY A 169 8.25 -4.24 15.18
CA GLY A 169 9.05 -5.24 15.92
C GLY A 169 10.45 -5.50 15.36
N LYS A 170 10.92 -4.71 14.37
CA LYS A 170 12.28 -4.77 13.82
C LYS A 170 13.13 -3.62 14.30
N TYR A 171 14.31 -3.91 14.84
CA TYR A 171 15.22 -2.88 15.34
C TYR A 171 15.70 -1.95 14.24
N ILE A 172 15.77 -0.67 14.56
CA ILE A 172 16.35 0.35 13.70
C ILE A 172 17.87 0.27 13.81
N ILE A 173 18.53 -0.04 12.70
CA ILE A 173 19.99 -0.10 12.61
C ILE A 173 20.61 1.20 12.10
N ASN A 174 19.85 1.98 11.33
CA ASN A 174 20.26 3.31 10.89
C ASN A 174 19.05 4.26 10.90
N ARG A 175 19.29 5.53 11.21
CA ARG A 175 18.30 6.59 11.16
C ARG A 175 18.90 7.88 10.65
N GLU A 176 18.10 8.61 9.90
CA GLU A 176 18.34 9.99 9.52
C GLU A 176 17.03 10.76 9.68
N ILE A 177 17.11 11.98 10.21
CA ILE A 177 15.94 12.84 10.39
C ILE A 177 16.22 14.15 9.67
N ILE A 178 15.38 14.47 8.71
CA ILE A 178 15.43 15.66 7.89
C ILE A 178 14.29 16.57 8.34
N GLU A 179 14.65 17.77 8.77
CA GLU A 179 13.70 18.79 9.19
C GLU A 179 13.49 19.80 8.06
N LYS A 180 12.23 20.02 7.70
CA LYS A 180 11.77 21.09 6.80
C LYS A 180 10.78 21.98 7.56
N GLU A 181 10.41 23.11 6.96
CA GLU A 181 9.59 24.15 7.61
C GLU A 181 8.32 23.57 8.25
N ASP A 182 7.51 22.82 7.50
CA ASP A 182 6.23 22.27 7.97
C ASP A 182 6.24 20.76 8.25
N ILE A 183 7.28 20.04 7.82
CA ILE A 183 7.33 18.58 7.86
C ILE A 183 8.66 18.03 8.40
N LEU A 184 8.58 16.87 9.04
CA LEU A 184 9.71 16.02 9.40
C LEU A 184 9.69 14.79 8.51
N ILE A 185 10.86 14.38 8.04
CA ILE A 185 11.07 13.15 7.27
C ILE A 185 12.10 12.32 8.03
N GLY A 186 11.74 11.09 8.38
CA GLY A 186 12.60 10.14 9.07
C GLY A 186 12.87 8.97 8.15
N ASN A 187 14.14 8.82 7.75
CA ASN A 187 14.61 7.67 6.98
C ASN A 187 15.17 6.64 7.96
N TYR A 188 14.67 5.41 7.87
CA TYR A 188 15.02 4.32 8.76
C TYR A 188 15.45 3.10 7.96
N VAL A 189 16.51 2.46 8.41
CA VAL A 189 16.89 1.11 7.98
C VAL A 189 16.66 0.17 9.15
N LEU A 190 15.91 -0.90 8.90
CA LEU A 190 15.52 -1.91 9.89
C LEU A 190 16.27 -3.22 9.64
N GLU A 191 16.54 -3.97 10.70
CA GLU A 191 17.10 -5.32 10.58
C GLU A 191 16.11 -6.30 9.92
N GLY A 192 16.58 -7.05 8.92
CA GLY A 192 15.82 -8.08 8.24
C GLY A 192 14.56 -7.59 7.50
N GLY A 193 13.85 -8.53 6.90
CA GLY A 193 12.51 -8.28 6.37
C GLY A 193 11.47 -8.15 7.48
N ILE A 194 10.51 -7.23 7.34
CA ILE A 194 9.34 -7.15 8.23
C ILE A 194 8.54 -8.47 8.17
N PRO A 195 8.15 -9.09 9.30
CA PRO A 195 7.31 -10.29 9.28
C PRO A 195 5.88 -9.86 8.95
N ILE A 196 5.55 -9.90 7.66
CA ILE A 196 4.27 -9.45 7.07
C ILE A 196 3.01 -10.12 7.68
N GLY A 197 3.16 -11.21 8.44
CA GLY A 197 2.04 -11.95 9.04
C GLY A 197 1.36 -11.23 10.20
N ASP A 198 2.00 -10.19 10.76
CA ASP A 198 1.50 -9.52 11.97
C ASP A 198 0.87 -8.16 11.71
N MET A 199 0.62 -7.72 10.47
CA MET A 199 0.06 -6.39 10.08
C MET A 199 -1.38 -6.11 10.58
N ASN A 200 -1.69 -6.41 11.84
CA ASN A 200 -2.80 -5.88 12.60
C ASN A 200 -2.48 -4.44 13.05
N ASN A 201 -3.55 -3.70 13.43
CA ASN A 201 -3.53 -2.33 13.95
C ASN A 201 -2.34 -1.96 14.86
N SER A 202 -1.81 -2.90 15.65
CA SER A 202 -0.72 -2.69 16.60
C SER A 202 0.67 -2.52 16.00
N VAL A 203 0.90 -2.93 14.74
CA VAL A 203 2.26 -2.95 14.16
C VAL A 203 2.82 -1.56 13.90
N PHE A 204 1.93 -0.60 13.69
CA PHE A 204 2.27 0.79 13.40
C PHE A 204 1.46 1.76 14.26
N ASP A 205 1.06 1.33 15.46
CA ASP A 205 0.45 2.19 16.48
C ASP A 205 1.55 3.12 17.05
N MET A 206 2.01 4.02 16.17
CA MET A 206 2.99 5.03 16.48
C MET A 206 2.26 6.16 17.22
N ASN A 207 2.76 6.54 18.39
CA ASN A 207 2.26 7.67 19.18
C ASN A 207 2.61 9.02 18.51
N ILE A 208 2.30 9.18 17.24
CA ILE A 208 2.42 10.43 16.47
C ILE A 208 1.13 11.20 16.70
N THR A 209 1.22 12.31 17.43
CA THR A 209 0.04 13.01 17.93
C THR A 209 -0.58 13.92 16.88
N PRO A 210 -1.91 13.97 16.78
CA PRO A 210 -2.61 14.98 16.00
C PRO A 210 -2.40 16.37 16.60
N LYS A 211 -2.48 17.39 15.74
CA LYS A 211 -2.69 18.77 16.17
C LYS A 211 -4.06 18.86 16.85
N SER A 212 -4.07 19.35 18.09
CA SER A 212 -5.29 19.67 18.85
C SER A 212 -6.01 20.87 18.25
#